data_AF-A0A199VCW6-F1
#
_entry.id   AF-A0A199VCW6-F1
#
_cell.length_a   1.000
_cell.length_b   1.000
_cell.length_c   1.000
_cell.angle_alpha   90.00
_cell.angle_beta   90.00
_cell.angle_gamma   90.00
#
_symmetry.space_group_name_H-M   'P 1'
#
loop_
_entity.id
_entity.type
_entity.pdbx_description
1 polymer ?
#
loop_
_entity_poly.entity_id
_entity_poly.type
_entity_poly.pdbx_seq_one_letter_code
_entity_poly.pdbx_strand_id
1 'polypeptide(L)'
;MKSASKHSKENAGGPAGRVGCRGQLAGLGWLIYCAAFAWLGLGLNRLAVDAAPVPGPDLSTCGPPNLPNGVQPTDCCPPYTSTVVDFKLPSPTEQLRVRPAAHLVDADYLAMYKKAVELMKALPDDDPRSFKQQANVHCAYCNGAYDQLGFPGLELDVHNSWLFFPFHRFYLYFNERILRKLICNDTFALPFWNWDAPGGMQIPSIYTDTSSPLYDNLRNANYQPPALLSLDFSGTKPPAQQIQNNLQVMKREMITGGTTAQLFLGAAYRAGDQPDPGAGTVERESHSSVHWLTGDPTHRHEDMGAFYSAGRDPIFFAHHGNIDRLWYLWRGLGSTHQDFTDPDWLNSTFLFYDENAQLVRVRVQDCLDTDALRYTYQDVDIPWNNVTATPAKPPPTLLPPPKIPQITFPLALDSPTSAIVVRPEIGIGGATEEEVLVVEGVQMGNDQLVKFDVFINAPNFYQELGPSASQCAGSFIELPEPSKNGRSTGMDTTVRFGITELLNQIGAASDKTITVTLVPRNGTVSIGGLKVEFSLPSMI
;
A
#
# COMPACT_ATOMS: atom_id res chain seq x y z
N MET A 1 -8.35 44.50 40.40
CA MET A 1 -7.70 45.63 41.12
C MET A 1 -7.42 45.21 42.56
N LYS A 2 -6.26 45.61 43.10
CA LYS A 2 -5.59 45.23 44.38
C LYS A 2 -4.75 43.94 44.25
N SER A 3 -3.45 44.07 43.97
CA SER A 3 -2.32 44.40 44.89
C SER A 3 -1.79 43.10 45.51
N ALA A 4 -0.71 42.50 44.99
CA ALA A 4 0.72 42.85 45.01
C ALA A 4 1.48 42.34 46.24
N SER A 5 2.58 41.63 45.92
CA SER A 5 3.87 41.55 46.64
C SER A 5 4.10 40.50 47.75
N LYS A 6 4.87 39.47 47.35
CA LYS A 6 6.13 38.94 47.93
C LYS A 6 6.38 38.98 49.46
N HIS A 7 6.66 37.80 50.02
CA HIS A 7 7.89 37.46 50.81
C HIS A 7 7.89 35.93 51.06
N SER A 8 8.80 35.14 50.49
CA SER A 8 10.10 34.68 51.03
C SER A 8 10.09 34.21 52.49
N LYS A 9 10.22 32.89 52.73
CA LYS A 9 11.45 32.26 53.23
C LYS A 9 11.21 30.78 53.56
N GLU A 10 12.15 29.99 53.08
CA GLU A 10 12.42 28.62 53.49
C GLU A 10 12.94 28.53 54.93
N ASN A 11 12.83 27.30 55.43
CA ASN A 11 13.80 26.55 56.21
C ASN A 11 13.60 26.37 57.72
N ALA A 12 13.36 25.08 58.00
CA ALA A 12 14.12 24.24 58.91
C ALA A 12 13.80 24.31 60.40
N GLY A 13 13.54 23.13 60.98
CA GLY A 13 13.89 22.91 62.37
C GLY A 13 13.04 21.93 63.17
N GLY A 14 13.02 20.65 62.76
CA GLY A 14 13.27 19.56 63.71
C GLY A 14 12.25 19.28 64.85
N PRO A 15 12.50 18.24 65.66
CA PRO A 15 11.51 17.18 65.81
C PRO A 15 11.10 16.87 67.27
N ALA A 16 10.23 15.86 67.37
CA ALA A 16 10.07 14.91 68.48
C ALA A 16 8.99 15.19 69.53
N GLY A 17 8.14 14.17 69.73
CA GLY A 17 7.18 14.08 70.84
C GLY A 17 6.16 12.96 70.64
N ARG A 18 6.60 11.70 70.66
CA ARG A 18 5.73 10.50 70.70
C ARG A 18 5.14 10.30 72.10
N VAL A 19 3.87 9.90 72.20
CA VAL A 19 3.30 8.97 73.21
C VAL A 19 2.08 8.29 72.58
N GLY A 20 2.12 6.98 72.24
CA GLY A 20 1.42 5.88 72.95
C GLY A 20 0.08 5.56 72.25
N CYS A 21 -0.43 4.35 72.01
CA CYS A 21 -0.16 3.00 72.49
C CYS A 21 -0.74 1.95 71.50
N ARG A 22 -0.02 0.82 71.39
CA ARG A 22 -0.36 -0.57 71.00
C ARG A 22 -1.75 -0.97 70.44
N GLY A 23 -1.69 -1.81 69.39
CA GLY A 23 -2.59 -2.93 69.07
C GLY A 23 -2.54 -3.33 67.58
N GLN A 24 -1.65 -4.25 67.17
CA GLN A 24 -1.94 -5.61 66.62
C GLN A 24 -2.75 -5.61 65.29
N LEU A 25 -2.45 -6.34 64.21
CA LEU A 25 -1.59 -7.49 63.89
C LEU A 25 -1.61 -7.69 62.35
N ALA A 26 -0.47 -8.15 61.77
CA ALA A 26 -0.25 -8.93 60.53
C ALA A 26 -0.83 -8.43 59.16
N GLY A 27 -0.10 -8.45 58.04
CA GLY A 27 1.03 -9.31 57.68
C GLY A 27 1.85 -8.86 56.46
N LEU A 28 2.93 -9.60 56.29
CA LEU A 28 4.07 -9.46 55.40
C LEU A 28 3.75 -9.60 53.90
N GLY A 29 4.63 -9.08 53.05
CA GLY A 29 5.01 -9.78 51.83
C GLY A 29 5.17 -8.91 50.59
N TRP A 30 6.37 -8.36 50.40
CA TRP A 30 6.94 -8.22 49.06
C TRP A 30 6.94 -9.59 48.38
N LEU A 31 6.56 -9.68 47.10
CA LEU A 31 7.15 -10.61 46.14
C LEU A 31 6.69 -10.29 44.71
N ILE A 32 7.70 -10.33 43.83
CA ILE A 32 7.71 -10.27 42.38
C ILE A 32 6.73 -11.28 41.79
N TYR A 33 6.00 -10.89 40.74
CA TYR A 33 5.42 -11.84 39.78
C TYR A 33 5.67 -11.35 38.35
N CYS A 34 6.82 -11.76 37.80
CA CYS A 34 6.87 -12.20 36.41
C CYS A 34 6.32 -13.64 36.39
N ALA A 35 5.35 -13.94 35.53
CA ALA A 35 5.06 -15.30 35.16
C ALA A 35 4.63 -15.37 33.69
N ALA A 36 5.51 -15.98 32.90
CA ALA A 36 5.21 -16.59 31.63
C ALA A 36 4.09 -17.62 31.77
N PHE A 37 3.22 -17.73 30.77
CA PHE A 37 2.49 -18.97 30.53
C PHE A 37 2.60 -19.37 29.08
N ALA A 38 3.28 -20.51 28.91
CA ALA A 38 3.45 -21.23 27.67
C ALA A 38 2.17 -22.00 27.29
N TRP A 39 2.03 -22.16 25.98
CA TRP A 39 1.24 -23.12 25.22
C TRP A 39 0.75 -24.38 25.95
N LEU A 40 -0.56 -24.60 25.86
CA LEU A 40 -1.17 -25.92 25.67
C LEU A 40 -2.56 -25.75 25.06
N GLY A 41 -2.76 -26.35 23.88
CA GLY A 41 -4.02 -26.32 23.17
C GLY A 41 -5.10 -27.15 23.86
N LEU A 42 -6.33 -26.65 23.83
CA LEU A 42 -7.57 -27.34 23.50
C LEU A 42 -8.67 -26.27 23.49
N GLY A 43 -9.47 -26.25 22.42
CA GLY A 43 -10.42 -25.19 22.15
C GLY A 43 -11.51 -25.04 23.20
N LEU A 44 -11.95 -23.80 23.37
CA LEU A 44 -13.31 -23.36 23.71
C LEU A 44 -13.34 -21.83 23.63
N ASN A 45 -14.19 -21.31 22.73
CA ASN A 45 -14.68 -19.92 22.65
C ASN A 45 -13.67 -18.77 22.80
N ARG A 46 -13.09 -18.34 21.67
CA ARG A 46 -12.51 -16.98 21.53
C ARG A 46 -13.63 -15.94 21.49
N LEU A 47 -14.14 -15.57 22.66
CA LEU A 47 -14.83 -14.30 22.89
C LEU A 47 -13.99 -13.47 23.85
N ALA A 48 -12.86 -12.97 23.32
CA ALA A 48 -12.09 -11.84 23.82
C ALA A 48 -11.22 -11.40 22.65
N VAL A 49 -11.67 -10.37 21.93
CA VAL A 49 -10.86 -9.67 20.94
C VAL A 49 -10.02 -8.68 21.74
N ASP A 50 -8.81 -9.08 22.11
CA ASP A 50 -7.80 -8.09 22.52
C ASP A 50 -7.42 -7.33 21.24
N ALA A 51 -7.61 -6.01 21.23
CA ALA A 51 -7.18 -5.15 20.13
C ALA A 51 -5.68 -5.37 19.86
N ALA A 52 -5.32 -5.53 18.59
CA ALA A 52 -3.96 -5.85 18.15
C ALA A 52 -3.51 -4.95 16.97
N PRO A 53 -3.54 -3.61 17.11
CA PRO A 53 -2.99 -2.73 16.09
C PRO A 53 -1.52 -3.03 15.84
N VAL A 54 -1.06 -2.89 14.60
CA VAL A 54 0.36 -3.05 14.28
C VAL A 54 1.15 -1.88 14.87
N PRO A 55 2.05 -2.13 15.85
CA PRO A 55 2.90 -1.09 16.40
C PRO A 55 4.03 -0.74 15.42
N GLY A 56 4.52 0.50 15.50
CA GLY A 56 5.74 0.91 14.81
C GLY A 56 6.93 0.06 15.28
N PRO A 57 7.92 -0.18 14.42
CA PRO A 57 9.01 -1.11 14.71
C PRO A 57 9.90 -0.61 15.86
N ASP A 58 10.63 -1.53 16.50
CA ASP A 58 11.76 -1.15 17.35
C ASP A 58 12.99 -0.92 16.48
N LEU A 59 13.39 0.35 16.31
CA LEU A 59 14.55 0.68 15.49
C LEU A 59 15.88 0.12 16.06
N SER A 60 15.93 -0.25 17.34
CA SER A 60 17.13 -0.88 17.93
C SER A 60 17.36 -2.31 17.45
N THR A 61 16.31 -2.94 16.90
CA THR A 61 16.37 -4.31 16.35
C THR A 61 16.42 -4.33 14.84
N CYS A 62 16.60 -3.17 14.19
CA CYS A 62 16.73 -3.11 12.75
C CYS A 62 17.88 -4.01 12.26
N GLY A 63 17.59 -4.85 11.28
CA GLY A 63 18.52 -5.80 10.70
C GLY A 63 18.72 -5.61 9.20
N PRO A 64 19.60 -6.43 8.59
CA PRO A 64 19.77 -6.41 7.15
C PRO A 64 18.44 -6.76 6.44
N PRO A 65 18.10 -6.05 5.35
CA PRO A 65 16.92 -6.34 4.56
C PRO A 65 17.08 -7.63 3.76
N ASN A 66 15.95 -8.16 3.31
CA ASN A 66 15.85 -9.24 2.36
C ASN A 66 16.18 -8.73 0.96
N LEU A 67 17.23 -9.29 0.37
CA LEU A 67 17.72 -8.87 -0.94
C LEU A 67 17.77 -10.06 -1.90
N PRO A 68 17.58 -9.84 -3.21
CA PRO A 68 17.72 -10.90 -4.20
C PRO A 68 19.14 -11.48 -4.21
N ASN A 69 19.27 -12.75 -4.58
CA ASN A 69 20.57 -13.40 -4.68
C ASN A 69 21.51 -12.64 -5.63
N GLY A 70 22.71 -12.32 -5.13
CA GLY A 70 23.75 -11.63 -5.90
C GLY A 70 23.61 -10.10 -5.97
N VAL A 71 22.66 -9.52 -5.24
CA VAL A 71 22.63 -8.07 -4.95
C VAL A 71 23.64 -7.76 -3.84
N GLN A 72 24.31 -6.60 -3.94
CA GLN A 72 25.25 -6.17 -2.90
C GLN A 72 24.50 -5.93 -1.58
N PRO A 73 25.03 -6.42 -0.44
CA PRO A 73 24.44 -6.14 0.85
C PRO A 73 24.22 -4.64 1.05
N THR A 74 22.97 -4.27 1.31
CA THR A 74 22.55 -2.88 1.58
C THR A 74 22.12 -2.81 3.04
N ASP A 75 22.61 -1.80 3.76
CA ASP A 75 22.08 -1.46 5.08
C ASP A 75 20.99 -0.40 4.92
N CYS A 76 19.75 -0.79 5.23
CA CYS A 76 18.59 0.07 5.17
C CYS A 76 18.19 0.62 6.55
N CYS A 77 18.96 0.33 7.59
CA CYS A 77 18.64 0.80 8.92
C CYS A 77 18.83 2.31 9.05
N PRO A 78 17.86 3.02 9.65
CA PRO A 78 17.99 4.45 9.87
C PRO A 78 19.03 4.74 10.95
N PRO A 79 19.56 5.96 11.02
CA PRO A 79 20.36 6.41 12.17
C PRO A 79 19.55 6.19 13.45
N TYR A 80 20.14 5.56 14.47
CA TYR A 80 19.38 5.19 15.66
C TYR A 80 19.22 6.35 16.66
N THR A 81 18.03 6.47 17.25
CA THR A 81 17.77 7.27 18.46
C THR A 81 16.76 6.56 19.36
N SER A 82 16.94 6.67 20.67
CA SER A 82 15.97 6.18 21.66
C SER A 82 14.85 7.18 21.95
N THR A 83 14.94 8.41 21.42
CA THR A 83 13.97 9.48 21.70
C THR A 83 12.93 9.53 20.60
N VAL A 84 11.71 9.09 20.92
CA VAL A 84 10.54 9.17 20.03
C VAL A 84 9.58 10.22 20.56
N VAL A 85 9.14 11.12 19.69
CA VAL A 85 8.06 12.08 19.98
C VAL A 85 6.77 11.65 19.30
N ASP A 86 5.62 11.94 19.88
CA ASP A 86 4.34 11.67 19.23
C ASP A 86 4.00 12.78 18.22
N PHE A 87 3.44 12.36 17.09
CA PHE A 87 3.00 13.25 16.03
C PHE A 87 2.01 14.29 16.54
N LYS A 88 2.15 15.50 16.01
CA LYS A 88 1.21 16.59 16.22
C LYS A 88 0.82 17.12 14.86
N LEU A 89 -0.48 17.31 14.66
CA LEU A 89 -0.98 17.96 13.47
C LEU A 89 -0.29 19.33 13.30
N PRO A 90 0.08 19.69 12.06
CA PRO A 90 0.59 21.02 11.75
C PRO A 90 -0.43 22.11 12.14
N SER A 91 0.04 23.36 12.25
CA SER A 91 -0.85 24.47 12.58
C SER A 91 -1.96 24.59 11.53
N PRO A 92 -3.24 24.77 11.93
CA PRO A 92 -4.33 25.07 11.00
C PRO A 92 -4.09 26.35 10.16
N THR A 93 -3.21 27.23 10.63
CA THR A 93 -2.81 28.46 9.93
C THR A 93 -1.67 28.26 8.94
N GLU A 94 -1.04 27.08 8.90
CA GLU A 94 -0.04 26.76 7.89
C GLU A 94 -0.71 26.79 6.51
N GLN A 95 -0.02 27.34 5.51
CA GLN A 95 -0.54 27.41 4.15
C GLN A 95 -0.81 26.00 3.62
N LEU A 96 -1.97 25.83 2.99
CA LEU A 96 -2.33 24.58 2.32
C LEU A 96 -1.42 24.40 1.09
N ARG A 97 -0.70 23.28 1.06
CA ARG A 97 0.14 22.89 -0.08
C ARG A 97 -0.72 22.26 -1.16
N VAL A 98 -0.45 22.57 -2.43
CA VAL A 98 -1.16 21.98 -3.56
C VAL A 98 -0.14 21.18 -4.36
N ARG A 99 -0.21 19.85 -4.28
CA ARG A 99 0.64 18.95 -5.05
C ARG A 99 0.27 19.04 -6.53
N PRO A 100 1.16 19.47 -7.43
CA PRO A 100 0.82 19.65 -8.84
C PRO A 100 0.98 18.37 -9.67
N ALA A 101 0.30 18.29 -10.81
CA ALA A 101 0.53 17.21 -11.77
C ALA A 101 1.91 17.39 -12.42
N ALA A 102 2.77 16.37 -12.34
CA ALA A 102 4.18 16.46 -12.74
C ALA A 102 4.42 16.91 -14.20
N HIS A 103 3.48 16.63 -15.11
CA HIS A 103 3.57 17.00 -16.52
C HIS A 103 3.10 18.43 -16.82
N LEU A 104 2.54 19.14 -15.82
CA LEU A 104 1.98 20.49 -15.96
C LEU A 104 2.78 21.56 -15.19
N VAL A 105 3.84 21.18 -14.49
CA VAL A 105 4.65 22.12 -13.71
C VAL A 105 5.44 23.06 -14.62
N ASP A 106 5.64 24.30 -14.17
CA ASP A 106 6.42 25.30 -14.89
C ASP A 106 7.92 25.23 -14.56
N ALA A 107 8.69 26.13 -15.19
CA ALA A 107 10.13 26.19 -15.02
C ALA A 107 10.55 26.64 -13.61
N ASP A 108 9.76 27.48 -12.95
CA ASP A 108 10.07 27.99 -11.60
C ASP A 108 9.88 26.88 -10.56
N TYR A 109 8.79 26.12 -10.67
CA TYR A 109 8.57 24.91 -9.89
C TYR A 109 9.69 23.89 -10.13
N LEU A 110 10.05 23.63 -11.39
CA LEU A 110 11.11 22.68 -11.71
C LEU A 110 12.45 23.09 -11.09
N ALA A 111 12.82 24.38 -11.18
CA ALA A 111 14.05 24.87 -10.57
C ALA A 111 14.04 24.70 -9.04
N MET A 112 12.91 25.00 -8.39
CA MET A 112 12.71 24.80 -6.96
C MET A 112 12.85 23.33 -6.56
N TYR A 113 12.19 22.41 -7.29
CA TYR A 113 12.23 20.99 -6.97
C TYR A 113 13.61 20.39 -7.22
N LYS A 114 14.26 20.74 -8.34
CA LYS A 114 15.66 20.37 -8.60
C LYS A 114 16.55 20.81 -7.43
N LYS A 115 16.37 22.04 -6.93
CA LYS A 115 17.17 22.54 -5.80
C LYS A 115 16.94 21.75 -4.51
N ALA A 116 15.68 21.40 -4.22
CA ALA A 116 15.35 20.63 -3.02
C ALA A 116 15.99 19.23 -3.03
N VAL A 117 15.89 18.51 -4.16
CA VAL A 117 16.49 17.18 -4.31
C VAL A 117 18.02 17.26 -4.35
N GLU A 118 18.60 18.27 -4.99
CA GLU A 118 20.05 18.52 -4.95
C GLU A 118 20.55 18.67 -3.49
N LEU A 119 19.87 19.49 -2.68
CA LEU A 119 20.24 19.67 -1.27
C LEU A 119 20.04 18.40 -0.45
N MET A 120 18.97 17.64 -0.70
CA MET A 120 18.71 16.38 -0.02
C MET A 120 19.77 15.32 -0.36
N LYS A 121 20.22 15.26 -1.62
CA LYS A 121 21.33 14.39 -2.08
C LYS A 121 22.69 14.83 -1.55
N ALA A 122 22.85 16.11 -1.18
CA ALA A 122 24.10 16.64 -0.63
C ALA A 122 24.25 16.48 0.90
N LEU A 123 23.19 16.05 1.59
CA LEU A 123 23.26 15.75 3.02
C LEU A 123 24.16 14.53 3.29
N PRO A 124 24.81 14.46 4.47
CA PRO A 124 25.54 13.27 4.89
C PRO A 124 24.66 12.01 4.89
N ASP A 125 25.24 10.86 4.53
CA ASP A 125 24.55 9.56 4.51
C ASP A 125 23.95 9.14 5.89
N ASP A 126 24.48 9.67 6.98
CA ASP A 126 24.00 9.43 8.35
C ASP A 126 22.99 10.49 8.84
N ASP A 127 22.68 11.51 8.03
CA ASP A 127 21.53 12.39 8.28
C ASP A 127 20.25 11.66 7.86
N PRO A 128 19.27 11.44 8.76
CA PRO A 128 18.03 10.72 8.43
C PRO A 128 17.18 11.40 7.36
N ARG A 129 17.49 12.66 7.03
CA ARG A 129 16.83 13.45 5.99
C ARG A 129 17.52 13.35 4.63
N SER A 130 18.71 12.74 4.57
CA SER A 130 19.44 12.55 3.31
C SER A 130 18.65 11.71 2.32
N PHE A 131 18.91 11.91 1.03
CA PHE A 131 18.20 11.18 -0.03
C PHE A 131 18.38 9.66 0.12
N LYS A 132 19.58 9.23 0.52
CA LYS A 132 19.88 7.83 0.85
C LYS A 132 19.01 7.31 1.98
N GLN A 133 18.93 8.04 3.10
CA GLN A 133 18.14 7.58 4.24
C GLN A 133 16.64 7.61 3.96
N GLN A 134 16.17 8.59 3.19
CA GLN A 134 14.79 8.61 2.71
C GLN A 134 14.50 7.37 1.87
N ALA A 135 15.33 7.03 0.88
CA ALA A 135 15.19 5.80 0.10
C ALA A 135 15.21 4.52 0.98
N ASN A 136 16.07 4.50 2.00
CA ASN A 136 16.19 3.39 2.95
C ASN A 136 14.95 3.19 3.83
N VAL A 137 14.13 4.22 4.08
CA VAL A 137 12.85 4.05 4.79
C VAL A 137 11.99 3.00 4.09
N HIS A 138 11.83 3.11 2.77
CA HIS A 138 11.05 2.15 2.00
C HIS A 138 11.65 0.74 2.08
N CYS A 139 12.95 0.62 1.83
CA CYS A 139 13.65 -0.66 1.96
C CYS A 139 13.47 -1.31 3.35
N ALA A 140 13.53 -0.53 4.43
CA ALA A 140 13.46 -1.08 5.77
C ALA A 140 12.07 -1.65 6.12
N TYR A 141 11.00 -0.96 5.71
CA TYR A 141 9.62 -1.36 5.97
C TYR A 141 9.09 -2.44 5.02
N CYS A 142 9.71 -2.63 3.86
CA CYS A 142 9.17 -3.46 2.77
C CYS A 142 10.07 -4.66 2.40
N ASN A 143 11.19 -4.82 3.10
CA ASN A 143 12.14 -5.91 2.86
C ASN A 143 12.64 -6.47 4.19
N GLY A 144 11.81 -6.50 5.21
CA GLY A 144 12.10 -7.23 6.43
C GLY A 144 13.27 -6.75 7.25
N ALA A 145 13.67 -5.48 7.14
CA ALA A 145 14.64 -4.94 8.09
C ALA A 145 14.06 -4.91 9.53
N TYR A 146 12.74 -4.88 9.65
CA TYR A 146 12.02 -4.92 10.93
C TYR A 146 11.24 -6.22 11.11
N ASP A 147 11.27 -6.73 12.33
CA ASP A 147 10.28 -7.68 12.83
C ASP A 147 9.15 -6.91 13.55
N GLN A 148 7.97 -7.50 13.64
CA GLN A 148 6.86 -6.93 14.42
C GLN A 148 7.23 -6.86 15.90
N LEU A 149 6.99 -5.71 16.54
CA LEU A 149 7.27 -5.52 17.96
C LEU A 149 6.47 -6.52 18.81
N GLY A 150 7.18 -7.33 19.60
CA GLY A 150 6.59 -8.39 20.42
C GLY A 150 6.50 -9.76 19.74
N PHE A 151 6.84 -9.86 18.45
CA PHE A 151 6.83 -11.10 17.66
C PHE A 151 8.17 -11.32 16.94
N PRO A 152 9.25 -11.66 17.65
CA PRO A 152 10.57 -11.85 17.03
C PRO A 152 10.54 -12.92 15.93
N GLY A 153 11.15 -12.61 14.79
CA GLY A 153 11.17 -13.47 13.61
C GLY A 153 9.89 -13.46 12.77
N LEU A 154 8.91 -12.63 13.11
CA LEU A 154 7.75 -12.32 12.28
C LEU A 154 7.96 -10.97 11.60
N GLU A 155 8.05 -10.97 10.29
CA GLU A 155 8.33 -9.78 9.48
C GLU A 155 7.21 -8.74 9.61
N LEU A 156 7.59 -7.46 9.70
CA LEU A 156 6.69 -6.35 9.49
C LEU A 156 6.73 -5.98 8.00
N ASP A 157 5.57 -6.02 7.35
CA ASP A 157 5.41 -5.49 6.00
C ASP A 157 4.22 -4.52 5.95
N VAL A 158 4.39 -3.44 5.22
CA VAL A 158 3.36 -2.41 4.99
C VAL A 158 2.66 -2.59 3.65
N HIS A 159 3.20 -3.43 2.76
CA HIS A 159 2.55 -3.85 1.52
C HIS A 159 1.54 -4.97 1.75
N ASN A 160 0.79 -5.28 0.69
CA ASN A 160 -0.17 -6.36 0.59
C ASN A 160 -1.20 -6.38 1.72
N SER A 161 -1.55 -5.19 2.24
CA SER A 161 -2.42 -5.02 3.40
C SER A 161 -3.04 -3.62 3.45
N TRP A 162 -3.98 -3.43 4.38
CA TRP A 162 -4.60 -2.14 4.68
C TRP A 162 -3.63 -1.04 5.17
N LEU A 163 -2.36 -1.35 5.42
CA LEU A 163 -1.35 -0.38 5.86
C LEU A 163 -0.69 0.36 4.68
N PHE A 164 -0.85 -0.15 3.45
CA PHE A 164 -0.21 0.37 2.24
C PHE A 164 -0.43 1.88 2.07
N PHE A 165 -1.69 2.32 2.00
CA PHE A 165 -2.03 3.72 1.80
C PHE A 165 -1.58 4.66 2.95
N PRO A 166 -1.91 4.40 4.23
CA PRO A 166 -1.52 5.32 5.31
C PRO A 166 -0.01 5.36 5.56
N PHE A 167 0.72 4.25 5.38
CA PHE A 167 2.18 4.26 5.48
C PHE A 167 2.78 5.21 4.43
N HIS A 168 2.42 5.01 3.15
CA HIS A 168 2.95 5.81 2.05
C HIS A 168 2.52 7.29 2.15
N ARG A 169 1.32 7.58 2.64
CA ARG A 169 0.89 8.96 2.94
C ARG A 169 1.83 9.66 3.93
N PHE A 170 2.15 9.02 5.05
CA PHE A 170 3.08 9.60 6.03
C PHE A 170 4.50 9.68 5.51
N TYR A 171 4.95 8.68 4.75
CA TYR A 171 6.26 8.69 4.13
C TYR A 171 6.43 9.90 3.20
N LEU A 172 5.47 10.15 2.32
CA LEU A 172 5.43 11.34 1.46
C LEU A 172 5.30 12.64 2.27
N TYR A 173 4.50 12.63 3.34
CA TYR A 173 4.30 13.80 4.20
C TYR A 173 5.62 14.31 4.78
N PHE A 174 6.40 13.43 5.41
CA PHE A 174 7.69 13.84 5.99
C PHE A 174 8.73 14.15 4.91
N ASN A 175 8.78 13.39 3.82
CA ASN A 175 9.67 13.67 2.70
C ASN A 175 9.42 15.08 2.10
N GLU A 176 8.16 15.43 1.85
CA GLU A 176 7.77 16.76 1.37
C GLU A 176 8.19 17.87 2.33
N ARG A 177 8.02 17.68 3.64
CA ARG A 177 8.43 18.66 4.67
C ARG A 177 9.94 18.81 4.77
N ILE A 178 10.69 17.72 4.65
CA ILE A 178 12.16 17.76 4.59
C ILE A 178 12.59 18.59 3.38
N LEU A 179 12.05 18.33 2.20
CA LEU A 179 12.37 19.09 0.98
C LEU A 179 12.07 20.59 1.17
N ARG A 180 10.90 20.95 1.71
CA ARG A 180 10.53 22.34 2.05
C ARG A 180 11.56 23.00 2.96
N LYS A 181 11.96 22.31 4.02
CA LYS A 181 12.92 22.81 5.01
C LYS A 181 14.27 23.09 4.39
N LEU A 182 14.75 22.22 3.50
CA LEU A 182 16.06 22.34 2.86
C LEU A 182 16.15 23.59 1.98
N ILE A 183 15.08 23.94 1.27
CA ILE A 183 15.03 25.14 0.42
C ILE A 183 14.48 26.39 1.12
N CYS A 184 14.12 26.28 2.41
CA CYS A 184 13.46 27.35 3.17
C CYS A 184 12.23 27.92 2.45
N ASN A 185 11.44 27.06 1.80
CA ASN A 185 10.26 27.45 1.05
C ASN A 185 9.02 26.70 1.55
N ASP A 186 8.19 27.41 2.28
CA ASP A 186 6.96 26.87 2.84
C ASP A 186 5.88 26.57 1.78
N THR A 187 6.05 27.01 0.53
CA THR A 187 5.09 26.75 -0.56
C THR A 187 5.36 25.48 -1.36
N PHE A 188 6.52 24.83 -1.18
CA PHE A 188 6.84 23.61 -1.92
C PHE A 188 5.86 22.48 -1.59
N ALA A 189 5.44 21.76 -2.63
CA ALA A 189 4.61 20.56 -2.56
C ALA A 189 5.17 19.54 -3.57
N LEU A 190 5.20 18.26 -3.19
CA LEU A 190 5.62 17.18 -4.08
C LEU A 190 4.68 17.09 -5.30
N PRO A 191 5.19 16.79 -6.51
CA PRO A 191 4.33 16.57 -7.65
C PRO A 191 3.72 15.17 -7.58
N PHE A 192 2.61 14.94 -8.29
CA PHE A 192 2.08 13.60 -8.53
C PHE A 192 2.21 13.23 -10.01
N TRP A 193 2.61 11.99 -10.29
CA TRP A 193 2.65 11.43 -11.63
C TRP A 193 1.22 11.05 -12.05
N ASN A 194 0.57 11.92 -12.83
CA ASN A 194 -0.82 11.79 -13.26
C ASN A 194 -1.03 10.71 -14.36
N TRP A 195 -0.59 9.46 -14.12
CA TRP A 195 -0.71 8.36 -15.07
C TRP A 195 -2.14 7.84 -15.26
N ASP A 196 -3.09 8.30 -14.44
CA ASP A 196 -4.53 8.06 -14.61
C ASP A 196 -5.19 8.99 -15.65
N ALA A 197 -4.45 9.97 -16.19
CA ALA A 197 -4.92 10.83 -17.28
C ALA A 197 -3.95 10.79 -18.49
N PRO A 198 -4.45 10.90 -19.75
CA PRO A 198 -3.62 10.76 -20.94
C PRO A 198 -2.36 11.63 -20.98
N GLY A 199 -2.46 12.87 -20.51
CA GLY A 199 -1.33 13.82 -20.48
C GLY A 199 -0.19 13.41 -19.54
N GLY A 200 -0.45 12.55 -18.55
CA GLY A 200 0.54 12.07 -17.59
C GLY A 200 0.87 10.59 -17.70
N MET A 201 0.41 9.86 -18.73
CA MET A 201 0.70 8.42 -18.90
C MET A 201 2.15 8.09 -19.32
N GLN A 202 2.93 9.10 -19.70
CA GLN A 202 4.37 8.96 -19.97
C GLN A 202 5.18 9.32 -18.72
N ILE A 203 6.44 8.89 -18.65
CA ILE A 203 7.39 9.45 -17.68
C ILE A 203 7.43 10.97 -17.86
N PRO A 204 7.14 11.79 -16.82
CA PRO A 204 7.11 13.23 -16.95
C PRO A 204 8.49 13.78 -17.34
N SER A 205 8.53 14.75 -18.25
CA SER A 205 9.78 15.30 -18.81
C SER A 205 10.73 15.90 -17.77
N ILE A 206 10.23 16.31 -16.60
CA ILE A 206 11.06 16.80 -15.49
C ILE A 206 12.04 15.73 -14.96
N TYR A 207 11.78 14.45 -15.23
CA TYR A 207 12.60 13.33 -14.82
C TYR A 207 13.56 12.83 -15.91
N THR A 208 13.46 13.28 -17.17
CA THR A 208 14.21 12.69 -18.30
C THR A 208 15.55 13.38 -18.62
N ASP A 209 15.77 14.59 -18.08
CA ASP A 209 17.01 15.34 -18.27
C ASP A 209 18.16 14.70 -17.47
N THR A 210 19.12 14.08 -18.17
CA THR A 210 20.23 13.33 -17.54
C THR A 210 21.16 14.18 -16.67
N SER A 211 21.11 15.50 -16.77
CA SER A 211 21.85 16.43 -15.91
C SER A 211 21.07 16.85 -14.65
N SER A 212 19.80 16.48 -14.57
CA SER A 212 18.89 16.83 -13.48
C SER A 212 19.19 16.01 -12.22
N PRO A 213 19.08 16.59 -11.01
CA PRO A 213 19.08 15.81 -9.77
C PRO A 213 17.84 14.90 -9.64
N LEU A 214 16.82 15.09 -10.48
CA LEU A 214 15.61 14.23 -10.56
C LEU A 214 15.80 13.02 -11.47
N TYR A 215 16.89 12.96 -12.23
CA TYR A 215 17.16 11.84 -13.13
C TYR A 215 17.67 10.62 -12.38
N ASP A 216 17.36 9.47 -12.95
CA ASP A 216 17.88 8.16 -12.58
C ASP A 216 18.24 7.40 -13.86
N ASN A 217 19.43 6.80 -13.87
CA ASN A 217 19.92 6.00 -15.00
C ASN A 217 19.40 4.55 -14.97
N LEU A 218 18.89 4.07 -13.84
CA LEU A 218 18.32 2.74 -13.65
C LEU A 218 16.80 2.78 -13.92
N ARG A 219 16.44 3.24 -15.12
CA ARG A 219 15.07 3.19 -15.64
C ARG A 219 15.00 2.40 -16.94
N ASN A 220 13.86 1.77 -17.19
CA ASN A 220 13.60 1.01 -18.40
C ASN A 220 13.72 1.89 -19.65
N ALA A 221 14.72 1.62 -20.49
CA ALA A 221 14.93 2.37 -21.73
C ALA A 221 13.73 2.28 -22.70
N ASN A 222 12.93 1.20 -22.64
CA ASN A 222 11.76 1.00 -23.51
C ASN A 222 10.55 1.86 -23.09
N TYR A 223 10.54 2.41 -21.87
CA TYR A 223 9.46 3.24 -21.35
C TYR A 223 9.84 4.72 -21.18
N GLN A 224 10.97 5.13 -21.74
CA GLN A 224 11.27 6.55 -21.91
C GLN A 224 10.24 7.20 -22.88
N PRO A 225 9.91 8.50 -22.71
CA PRO A 225 8.98 9.17 -23.60
C PRO A 225 9.40 9.03 -25.07
N PRO A 226 8.45 8.82 -26.00
CA PRO A 226 7.00 9.01 -25.84
C PRO A 226 6.22 7.73 -25.44
N ALA A 227 6.86 6.71 -24.89
CA ALA A 227 6.17 5.48 -24.48
C ALA A 227 5.11 5.75 -23.40
N LEU A 228 3.93 5.15 -23.56
CA LEU A 228 2.86 5.15 -22.55
C LEU A 228 3.01 3.92 -21.65
N LEU A 229 2.88 4.11 -20.35
CA LEU A 229 2.79 2.99 -19.42
C LEU A 229 1.52 2.15 -19.67
N SER A 230 1.59 0.85 -19.36
CA SER A 230 0.43 -0.04 -19.32
C SER A 230 0.07 -0.33 -17.87
N LEU A 231 -1.08 0.14 -17.40
CA LEU A 231 -1.49 -0.04 -16.00
C LEU A 231 -1.90 -1.47 -15.63
N ASP A 232 -1.99 -2.36 -16.62
CA ASP A 232 -2.31 -3.79 -16.46
C ASP A 232 -1.15 -4.70 -16.88
N PHE A 233 0.04 -4.15 -17.14
CA PHE A 233 1.20 -4.86 -17.66
C PHE A 233 0.90 -5.82 -18.85
N SER A 234 0.01 -5.44 -19.78
CA SER A 234 -0.38 -6.28 -20.94
C SER A 234 0.49 -6.10 -22.20
N GLY A 235 1.67 -5.50 -22.02
CA GLY A 235 2.60 -5.12 -23.09
C GLY A 235 2.12 -3.93 -23.92
N THR A 236 3.00 -3.40 -24.77
CA THR A 236 2.73 -2.18 -25.54
C THR A 236 1.59 -2.36 -26.55
N LYS A 237 0.59 -1.46 -26.51
CA LYS A 237 -0.49 -1.35 -27.50
C LYS A 237 -0.37 -0.06 -28.31
N PRO A 238 -1.08 0.07 -29.45
CA PRO A 238 -1.24 1.36 -30.12
C PRO A 238 -1.73 2.43 -29.14
N PRO A 239 -1.26 3.70 -29.22
CA PRO A 239 -1.50 4.69 -28.17
C PRO A 239 -2.99 4.89 -27.79
N ALA A 240 -3.89 4.96 -28.77
CA ALA A 240 -5.32 5.11 -28.49
C ALA A 240 -5.90 3.92 -27.70
N GLN A 241 -5.48 2.71 -28.03
CA GLN A 241 -5.89 1.50 -27.31
C GLN A 241 -5.25 1.45 -25.92
N GLN A 242 -4.00 1.86 -25.77
CA GLN A 242 -3.32 1.91 -24.48
C GLN A 242 -4.00 2.89 -23.53
N ILE A 243 -4.36 4.08 -24.02
CA ILE A 243 -5.10 5.08 -23.25
C ILE A 243 -6.45 4.49 -22.81
N GLN A 244 -7.21 3.89 -23.74
CA GLN A 244 -8.49 3.28 -23.39
C GLN A 244 -8.33 2.17 -22.34
N ASN A 245 -7.35 1.29 -22.49
CA ASN A 245 -7.05 0.23 -21.54
C ASN A 245 -6.73 0.80 -20.15
N ASN A 246 -5.83 1.79 -20.07
CA ASN A 246 -5.45 2.42 -18.81
C ASN A 246 -6.64 3.08 -18.12
N LEU A 247 -7.49 3.80 -18.87
CA LEU A 247 -8.70 4.41 -18.29
C LEU A 247 -9.69 3.37 -17.76
N GLN A 248 -9.78 2.19 -18.41
CA GLN A 248 -10.64 1.10 -17.95
C GLN A 248 -10.08 0.40 -16.71
N VAL A 249 -8.75 0.23 -16.62
CA VAL A 249 -8.08 -0.21 -15.39
C VAL A 249 -8.43 0.75 -14.25
N MET A 250 -8.29 2.06 -14.46
CA MET A 250 -8.63 3.06 -13.44
C MET A 250 -10.11 3.02 -13.04
N LYS A 251 -11.04 2.93 -14.01
CA LYS A 251 -12.47 2.78 -13.73
C LYS A 251 -12.73 1.55 -12.86
N ARG A 252 -12.06 0.44 -13.14
CA ARG A 252 -12.20 -0.80 -12.40
C ARG A 252 -11.63 -0.69 -10.99
N GLU A 253 -10.39 -0.24 -10.85
CA GLU A 253 -9.73 -0.15 -9.54
C GLU A 253 -10.41 0.84 -8.60
N MET A 254 -10.87 1.98 -9.14
CA MET A 254 -11.40 3.10 -8.36
C MET A 254 -12.91 3.00 -8.10
N ILE A 255 -13.69 2.44 -9.02
CA ILE A 255 -15.16 2.49 -8.97
C ILE A 255 -15.76 1.09 -8.89
N THR A 256 -15.60 0.26 -9.93
CA THR A 256 -16.42 -0.96 -10.04
C THR A 256 -15.88 -2.14 -9.23
N GLY A 257 -14.57 -2.19 -8.98
CA GLY A 257 -13.90 -3.23 -8.21
C GLY A 257 -13.43 -2.76 -6.83
N GLY A 258 -13.41 -1.44 -6.56
CA GLY A 258 -12.98 -0.82 -5.30
C GLY A 258 -14.15 -0.32 -4.46
N THR A 259 -15.27 -1.04 -4.40
CA THR A 259 -16.52 -0.54 -3.82
C THR A 259 -16.57 -0.54 -2.29
N THR A 260 -15.62 -1.21 -1.63
CA THR A 260 -15.48 -1.29 -0.16
C THR A 260 -14.05 -0.97 0.29
N ALA A 261 -13.87 -0.61 1.56
CA ALA A 261 -12.55 -0.38 2.15
C ALA A 261 -11.59 -1.55 1.93
N GLN A 262 -12.06 -2.80 2.14
CA GLN A 262 -11.24 -3.99 1.96
C GLN A 262 -10.79 -4.21 0.52
N LEU A 263 -11.66 -3.93 -0.45
CA LEU A 263 -11.32 -4.06 -1.85
C LEU A 263 -10.31 -3.00 -2.29
N PHE A 264 -10.48 -1.76 -1.83
CA PHE A 264 -9.64 -0.65 -2.25
C PHE A 264 -8.33 -0.53 -1.47
N LEU A 265 -8.41 -0.51 -0.13
CA LEU A 265 -7.28 -0.29 0.78
C LEU A 265 -6.47 -1.55 1.08
N GLY A 266 -7.06 -2.74 0.92
CA GLY A 266 -6.42 -4.03 1.21
C GLY A 266 -7.00 -4.75 2.43
N ALA A 267 -6.50 -5.96 2.68
CA ALA A 267 -6.97 -6.82 3.76
C ALA A 267 -6.42 -6.42 5.13
N ALA A 268 -7.14 -6.81 6.19
CA ALA A 268 -6.74 -6.53 7.56
C ALA A 268 -5.40 -7.21 7.92
N TYR A 269 -4.54 -6.46 8.60
CA TYR A 269 -3.23 -6.89 9.09
C TYR A 269 -3.01 -6.38 10.52
N ARG A 270 -2.87 -7.32 11.46
CA ARG A 270 -2.76 -7.05 12.90
C ARG A 270 -1.44 -7.58 13.45
N ALA A 271 -1.06 -7.10 14.63
CA ALA A 271 0.13 -7.58 15.31
C ALA A 271 0.02 -9.10 15.57
N GLY A 272 1.00 -9.86 15.11
CA GLY A 272 1.03 -11.32 15.17
C GLY A 272 0.55 -12.02 13.91
N ASP A 273 -0.02 -11.30 12.94
CA ASP A 273 -0.42 -11.87 11.64
C ASP A 273 0.80 -12.10 10.75
N GLN A 274 0.71 -13.10 9.87
CA GLN A 274 1.66 -13.25 8.76
C GLN A 274 1.52 -12.06 7.78
N PRO A 275 2.61 -11.66 7.11
CA PRO A 275 2.54 -10.67 6.03
C PRO A 275 1.65 -11.16 4.87
N ASP A 276 1.40 -10.28 3.92
CA ASP A 276 0.65 -10.54 2.68
C ASP A 276 -0.83 -10.98 2.82
N PRO A 277 -1.64 -10.42 3.74
CA PRO A 277 -3.05 -10.83 3.87
C PRO A 277 -3.91 -10.54 2.63
N GLY A 278 -3.49 -9.61 1.77
CA GLY A 278 -4.07 -9.34 0.46
C GLY A 278 -4.11 -7.86 0.10
N ALA A 279 -3.46 -7.50 -1.01
CA ALA A 279 -3.43 -6.14 -1.55
C ALA A 279 -4.80 -5.60 -2.00
N GLY A 280 -4.92 -4.27 -1.91
CA GLY A 280 -6.04 -3.51 -2.46
C GLY A 280 -6.06 -3.50 -4.00
N THR A 281 -7.08 -2.88 -4.60
CA THR A 281 -7.25 -2.82 -6.07
C THR A 281 -6.09 -2.12 -6.77
N VAL A 282 -5.69 -0.95 -6.27
CA VAL A 282 -4.64 -0.12 -6.86
C VAL A 282 -3.27 -0.75 -6.65
N GLU A 283 -3.00 -1.24 -5.43
CA GLU A 283 -1.71 -1.82 -5.04
C GLU A 283 -1.31 -3.01 -5.94
N ARG A 284 -2.25 -3.92 -6.22
CA ARG A 284 -1.97 -5.17 -6.94
C ARG A 284 -1.90 -5.07 -8.47
N GLU A 285 -2.29 -3.95 -9.07
CA GLU A 285 -2.41 -3.84 -10.53
C GLU A 285 -1.70 -2.58 -11.06
N SER A 286 -2.32 -1.39 -10.98
CA SER A 286 -1.69 -0.18 -11.52
C SER A 286 -0.41 0.21 -10.81
N HIS A 287 -0.35 0.15 -9.47
CA HIS A 287 0.86 0.40 -8.69
C HIS A 287 2.01 -0.53 -9.09
N SER A 288 1.82 -1.85 -8.98
CA SER A 288 2.83 -2.85 -9.38
C SER A 288 3.26 -2.70 -10.84
N SER A 289 2.33 -2.39 -11.74
CA SER A 289 2.65 -2.16 -13.15
C SER A 289 3.57 -0.96 -13.36
N VAL A 290 3.29 0.18 -12.71
CA VAL A 290 4.14 1.37 -12.84
C VAL A 290 5.54 1.13 -12.28
N HIS A 291 5.64 0.46 -11.13
CA HIS A 291 6.93 0.04 -10.55
C HIS A 291 7.72 -0.81 -11.55
N TRP A 292 7.14 -1.93 -12.00
CA TRP A 292 7.81 -2.89 -12.86
C TRP A 292 8.24 -2.29 -14.23
N LEU A 293 7.36 -1.50 -14.84
CA LEU A 293 7.61 -0.90 -16.15
C LEU A 293 8.63 0.24 -16.10
N THR A 294 8.79 0.90 -14.95
CA THR A 294 9.76 1.98 -14.78
C THR A 294 11.16 1.46 -14.46
N GLY A 295 11.28 0.37 -13.70
CA GLY A 295 12.57 -0.24 -13.31
C GLY A 295 13.37 -0.80 -14.49
N ASP A 296 14.70 -0.72 -14.44
CA ASP A 296 15.59 -1.16 -15.51
C ASP A 296 15.71 -2.70 -15.58
N PRO A 297 15.16 -3.36 -16.62
CA PRO A 297 15.21 -4.81 -16.74
C PRO A 297 16.64 -5.36 -16.90
N THR A 298 17.63 -4.53 -17.22
CA THR A 298 19.04 -4.94 -17.33
C THR A 298 19.78 -4.96 -15.99
N HIS A 299 19.19 -4.36 -14.95
CA HIS A 299 19.69 -4.34 -13.59
C HIS A 299 18.61 -4.87 -12.65
N ARG A 300 18.13 -6.10 -12.87
CA ARG A 300 17.11 -6.76 -12.03
C ARG A 300 15.88 -5.89 -11.68
N HIS A 301 15.52 -4.98 -12.57
CA HIS A 301 14.45 -3.99 -12.37
C HIS A 301 14.72 -2.94 -11.29
N GLU A 302 15.95 -2.79 -10.81
CA GLU A 302 16.37 -1.59 -10.08
C GLU A 302 16.20 -0.33 -10.96
N ASP A 303 15.86 0.84 -10.42
CA ASP A 303 15.48 1.07 -9.03
C ASP A 303 13.97 0.83 -8.80
N MET A 304 13.10 1.41 -9.63
CA MET A 304 11.64 1.40 -9.40
C MET A 304 10.96 0.02 -9.34
N GLY A 305 11.50 -1.02 -9.97
CA GLY A 305 10.84 -2.33 -10.05
C GLY A 305 11.17 -3.29 -8.91
N ALA A 306 11.91 -2.85 -7.88
CA ALA A 306 12.17 -3.63 -6.67
C ALA A 306 12.03 -2.75 -5.41
N PHE A 307 11.28 -3.21 -4.41
CA PHE A 307 10.95 -2.36 -3.25
C PHE A 307 12.19 -1.88 -2.47
N TYR A 308 13.24 -2.69 -2.37
CA TYR A 308 14.45 -2.31 -1.63
C TYR A 308 15.21 -1.13 -2.26
N SER A 309 14.97 -0.85 -3.54
CA SER A 309 15.69 0.17 -4.31
C SER A 309 14.79 1.25 -4.89
N ALA A 310 13.47 1.05 -4.97
CA ALA A 310 12.53 1.97 -5.61
C ALA A 310 12.65 3.42 -5.12
N GLY A 311 12.83 3.63 -3.82
CA GLY A 311 13.00 4.97 -3.23
C GLY A 311 14.29 5.73 -3.65
N ARG A 312 15.22 5.06 -4.34
CA ARG A 312 16.46 5.67 -4.87
C ARG A 312 16.20 6.45 -6.16
N ASP A 313 15.09 6.18 -6.85
CA ASP A 313 14.65 6.97 -7.99
C ASP A 313 13.73 8.12 -7.51
N PRO A 314 14.05 9.40 -7.79
CA PRO A 314 13.17 10.53 -7.44
C PRO A 314 11.74 10.43 -7.98
N ILE A 315 11.49 9.67 -9.06
CA ILE A 315 10.13 9.48 -9.61
C ILE A 315 9.23 8.65 -8.69
N PHE A 316 9.81 7.84 -7.80
CA PHE A 316 9.08 7.05 -6.79
C PHE A 316 8.12 7.93 -5.99
N PHE A 317 8.60 9.07 -5.51
CA PHE A 317 7.80 10.00 -4.69
C PHE A 317 6.65 10.62 -5.48
N ALA A 318 6.79 10.80 -6.80
CA ALA A 318 5.71 11.27 -7.65
C ALA A 318 4.71 10.16 -8.03
N HIS A 319 5.19 8.94 -8.24
CA HIS A 319 4.33 7.77 -8.42
C HIS A 319 3.42 7.58 -7.19
N HIS A 320 4.03 7.48 -6.01
CA HIS A 320 3.31 7.39 -4.73
C HIS A 320 2.51 8.65 -4.41
N GLY A 321 2.93 9.82 -4.88
CA GLY A 321 2.12 11.04 -4.84
C GLY A 321 0.78 10.88 -5.56
N ASN A 322 0.73 10.10 -6.66
CA ASN A 322 -0.54 9.78 -7.33
C ASN A 322 -1.29 8.66 -6.63
N ILE A 323 -0.62 7.65 -6.06
CA ILE A 323 -1.27 6.62 -5.22
C ILE A 323 -2.01 7.28 -4.05
N ASP A 324 -1.36 8.20 -3.35
CA ASP A 324 -1.96 8.98 -2.27
C ASP A 324 -3.14 9.85 -2.77
N ARG A 325 -3.02 10.42 -3.98
CA ARG A 325 -4.11 11.16 -4.65
C ARG A 325 -5.30 10.26 -4.95
N LEU A 326 -5.08 9.02 -5.39
CA LEU A 326 -6.15 8.08 -5.66
C LEU A 326 -6.95 7.79 -4.40
N TRP A 327 -6.31 7.61 -3.24
CA TRP A 327 -7.06 7.49 -1.98
C TRP A 327 -7.89 8.73 -1.65
N TYR A 328 -7.32 9.93 -1.84
CA TYR A 328 -8.08 11.19 -1.71
C TYR A 328 -9.31 11.23 -2.63
N LEU A 329 -9.15 10.85 -3.90
CA LEU A 329 -10.25 10.82 -4.88
C LEU A 329 -11.29 9.75 -4.55
N TRP A 330 -10.85 8.55 -4.16
CA TRP A 330 -11.71 7.40 -3.85
C TRP A 330 -12.73 7.76 -2.77
N ARG A 331 -12.27 8.39 -1.68
CA ARG A 331 -13.15 8.91 -0.61
C ARG A 331 -14.17 9.95 -1.10
N GLY A 332 -13.88 10.65 -2.19
CA GLY A 332 -14.75 11.63 -2.81
C GLY A 332 -15.83 11.04 -3.74
N LEU A 333 -15.77 9.74 -4.07
CA LEU A 333 -16.68 9.12 -5.05
C LEU A 333 -18.08 8.82 -4.50
N GLY A 334 -18.29 8.86 -3.19
CA GLY A 334 -19.63 8.76 -2.59
C GLY A 334 -19.66 8.03 -1.25
N SER A 335 -20.87 7.81 -0.73
CA SER A 335 -21.09 7.29 0.63
C SER A 335 -20.68 5.83 0.84
N THR A 336 -20.43 5.06 -0.22
CA THR A 336 -19.94 3.66 -0.12
C THR A 336 -18.42 3.58 -0.03
N HIS A 337 -17.70 4.66 -0.35
CA HIS A 337 -16.24 4.71 -0.39
C HIS A 337 -15.72 5.33 0.92
N GLN A 338 -15.80 4.55 2.00
CA GLN A 338 -15.44 4.98 3.36
C GLN A 338 -14.20 4.23 3.84
N ASP A 339 -13.33 4.93 4.56
CA ASP A 339 -12.17 4.31 5.22
C ASP A 339 -12.61 3.27 6.28
N PHE A 340 -11.67 2.40 6.69
CA PHE A 340 -11.92 1.49 7.80
C PHE A 340 -12.23 2.26 9.10
N THR A 341 -13.11 1.69 9.91
CA THR A 341 -13.37 2.15 11.27
C THR A 341 -12.77 1.24 12.33
N ASP A 342 -12.14 0.13 11.91
CA ASP A 342 -11.43 -0.81 12.78
C ASP A 342 -10.42 -0.07 13.67
N PRO A 343 -10.54 -0.16 15.01
CA PRO A 343 -9.56 0.38 15.93
C PRO A 343 -8.14 -0.15 15.71
N ASP A 344 -7.96 -1.38 15.24
CA ASP A 344 -6.64 -1.95 14.98
C ASP A 344 -5.96 -1.26 13.80
N TRP A 345 -6.73 -0.92 12.75
CA TRP A 345 -6.23 -0.11 11.65
C TRP A 345 -5.92 1.32 12.11
N LEU A 346 -6.90 1.99 12.73
CA LEU A 346 -6.79 3.39 13.16
C LEU A 346 -5.64 3.64 14.14
N ASN A 347 -5.39 2.69 15.05
CA ASN A 347 -4.34 2.78 16.06
C ASN A 347 -3.01 2.16 15.62
N SER A 348 -2.92 1.58 14.42
CA SER A 348 -1.62 1.15 13.87
C SER A 348 -0.68 2.34 13.73
N THR A 349 0.61 2.11 14.00
CA THR A 349 1.60 3.19 14.11
C THR A 349 2.83 2.95 13.25
N PHE A 350 3.47 4.04 12.84
CA PHE A 350 4.74 4.03 12.12
C PHE A 350 5.72 5.01 12.76
N LEU A 351 7.00 4.84 12.45
CA LEU A 351 8.07 5.74 12.87
C LEU A 351 8.75 6.37 11.65
N PHE A 352 8.84 7.70 11.63
CA PHE A 352 9.51 8.47 10.58
C PHE A 352 10.34 9.60 11.20
N TYR A 353 11.42 9.99 10.53
CA TYR A 353 12.14 11.21 10.87
C TYR A 353 11.49 12.44 10.22
N ASP A 354 11.29 13.50 10.99
CA ASP A 354 10.75 14.77 10.49
C ASP A 354 11.83 15.69 9.88
N GLU A 355 11.42 16.88 9.42
CA GLU A 355 12.33 17.88 8.86
C GLU A 355 13.39 18.42 9.84
N ASN A 356 13.19 18.18 11.14
CA ASN A 356 14.09 18.56 12.24
C ASN A 356 14.97 17.38 12.71
N ALA A 357 14.95 16.26 11.98
CA ALA A 357 15.64 15.01 12.34
C ALA A 357 15.20 14.46 13.71
N GLN A 358 13.94 14.69 14.09
CA GLN A 358 13.31 14.05 15.25
C GLN A 358 12.57 12.80 14.80
N LEU A 359 12.70 11.71 15.58
CA LEU A 359 11.95 10.49 15.32
C LEU A 359 10.53 10.63 15.84
N VAL A 360 9.55 10.54 14.94
CA VAL A 360 8.13 10.81 15.19
C VAL A 360 7.32 9.53 15.06
N ARG A 361 6.49 9.24 16.07
CA ARG A 361 5.44 8.22 16.02
C ARG A 361 4.16 8.81 15.47
N VAL A 362 3.67 8.24 14.37
CA VAL A 362 2.39 8.57 13.75
C VAL A 362 1.38 7.45 13.96
N ARG A 363 0.08 7.77 13.91
CA ARG A 363 -1.02 6.78 13.85
C ARG A 363 -1.80 6.96 12.56
N VAL A 364 -2.30 5.86 12.01
CA VAL A 364 -3.13 5.87 10.78
C VAL A 364 -4.28 6.87 10.87
N GLN A 365 -5.00 6.92 11.99
CA GLN A 365 -6.10 7.88 12.17
C GLN A 365 -5.70 9.35 11.98
N ASP A 366 -4.42 9.69 12.22
CA ASP A 366 -3.92 11.06 12.16
C ASP A 366 -3.62 11.51 10.70
N CYS A 367 -3.73 10.63 9.69
CA CYS A 367 -3.55 10.96 8.26
C CYS A 367 -4.79 10.82 7.39
N LEU A 368 -5.97 10.57 7.96
CA LEU A 368 -7.19 10.41 7.17
C LEU A 368 -7.57 11.73 6.48
N ASP A 369 -7.34 12.87 7.12
CA ASP A 369 -7.68 14.18 6.56
C ASP A 369 -6.43 14.91 6.03
N THR A 370 -6.32 15.04 4.72
CA THR A 370 -5.21 15.75 4.06
C THR A 370 -5.25 17.26 4.36
N ASP A 371 -6.43 17.85 4.60
CA ASP A 371 -6.56 19.25 4.99
C ASP A 371 -5.99 19.51 6.38
N ALA A 372 -6.15 18.54 7.30
CA ALA A 372 -5.52 18.56 8.62
C ALA A 372 -3.99 18.40 8.52
N LEU A 373 -3.49 17.62 7.55
CA LEU A 373 -2.07 17.54 7.19
C LEU A 373 -1.57 18.74 6.37
N ARG A 374 -2.46 19.68 6.02
CA ARG A 374 -2.19 20.93 5.29
C ARG A 374 -1.68 20.71 3.85
N TYR A 375 -2.18 19.69 3.16
CA TYR A 375 -1.98 19.57 1.72
C TYR A 375 -3.23 19.07 0.99
N THR A 376 -3.28 19.34 -0.30
CA THR A 376 -4.29 18.87 -1.26
C THR A 376 -3.61 18.67 -2.62
N TYR A 377 -4.40 18.34 -3.64
CA TYR A 377 -3.93 18.10 -5.00
C TYR A 377 -4.44 19.17 -5.95
N GLN A 378 -3.65 19.46 -6.98
CA GLN A 378 -4.13 20.24 -8.11
C GLN A 378 -5.31 19.53 -8.77
N ASP A 379 -6.42 20.25 -8.95
CA ASP A 379 -7.55 19.78 -9.72
C ASP A 379 -7.13 19.59 -11.18
N VAL A 380 -7.30 18.36 -11.66
CA VAL A 380 -7.03 17.94 -13.04
C VAL A 380 -8.16 17.00 -13.48
N ASP A 381 -8.36 16.89 -14.79
CA ASP A 381 -9.42 16.04 -15.34
C ASP A 381 -9.29 14.59 -14.86
N ILE A 382 -10.45 13.97 -14.60
CA ILE A 382 -10.59 12.57 -14.18
C ILE A 382 -11.29 11.79 -15.31
N PRO A 383 -10.60 11.48 -16.42
CA PRO A 383 -11.22 10.96 -17.64
C PRO A 383 -11.80 9.55 -17.48
N TRP A 384 -11.30 8.78 -16.50
CA TRP A 384 -11.78 7.43 -16.23
C TRP A 384 -13.16 7.37 -15.56
N ASN A 385 -13.72 8.48 -15.06
CA ASN A 385 -15.07 8.47 -14.47
C ASN A 385 -16.16 8.06 -15.48
N ASN A 386 -15.99 8.44 -16.75
CA ASN A 386 -17.01 8.31 -17.78
C ASN A 386 -16.74 7.15 -18.76
N VAL A 387 -15.66 6.39 -18.58
CA VAL A 387 -15.42 5.22 -19.43
C VAL A 387 -16.33 4.08 -19.02
N THR A 388 -16.80 3.32 -20.01
CA THR A 388 -17.69 2.17 -19.82
C THR A 388 -17.03 0.95 -20.43
N ALA A 389 -16.95 -0.14 -19.68
CA ALA A 389 -16.48 -1.41 -20.22
C ALA A 389 -17.52 -1.97 -21.21
N THR A 390 -17.06 -2.61 -22.27
CA THR A 390 -17.96 -3.20 -23.28
C THR A 390 -18.05 -4.71 -23.04
N PRO A 391 -19.24 -5.30 -22.87
CA PRO A 391 -19.36 -6.75 -22.80
C PRO A 391 -19.03 -7.37 -24.17
N ALA A 392 -18.01 -8.22 -24.19
CA ALA A 392 -17.61 -8.94 -25.38
C ALA A 392 -18.52 -10.15 -25.63
N LYS A 393 -18.64 -10.59 -26.88
CA LYS A 393 -19.36 -11.82 -27.23
C LYS A 393 -18.37 -12.84 -27.78
N PRO A 394 -18.55 -14.14 -27.48
CA PRO A 394 -17.75 -15.18 -28.12
C PRO A 394 -17.99 -15.15 -29.64
N PRO A 395 -16.93 -15.29 -30.45
CA PRO A 395 -17.07 -15.54 -31.87
C PRO A 395 -17.97 -16.75 -32.17
N PRO A 396 -18.74 -16.75 -33.28
CA PRO A 396 -19.59 -17.88 -33.64
C PRO A 396 -18.82 -19.21 -33.76
N THR A 397 -17.55 -19.15 -34.14
CA THR A 397 -16.65 -20.31 -34.26
C THR A 397 -16.31 -20.98 -32.93
N LEU A 398 -16.51 -20.29 -31.81
CA LEU A 398 -16.20 -20.78 -30.47
C LEU A 398 -17.46 -21.25 -29.72
N LEU A 399 -18.63 -21.25 -30.38
CA LEU A 399 -19.88 -21.75 -29.81
C LEU A 399 -20.13 -23.22 -30.19
N PRO A 400 -20.69 -24.05 -29.28
CA PRO A 400 -20.99 -23.75 -27.88
C PRO A 400 -19.72 -23.69 -27.00
N PRO A 401 -19.77 -23.06 -25.82
CA PRO A 401 -18.63 -23.07 -24.90
C PRO A 401 -18.22 -24.50 -24.51
N PRO A 402 -16.93 -24.74 -24.25
CA PRO A 402 -16.41 -26.05 -23.90
C PRO A 402 -16.97 -26.51 -22.56
N LYS A 403 -17.01 -27.83 -22.37
CA LYS A 403 -17.32 -28.40 -21.06
C LYS A 403 -16.18 -28.05 -20.09
N ILE A 404 -16.54 -27.37 -19.00
CA ILE A 404 -15.57 -26.98 -17.97
C ILE A 404 -15.23 -28.21 -17.11
N PRO A 405 -13.94 -28.56 -16.96
CA PRO A 405 -13.53 -29.68 -16.12
C PRO A 405 -13.74 -29.37 -14.64
N GLN A 406 -13.89 -30.42 -13.84
CA GLN A 406 -13.82 -30.28 -12.38
C GLN A 406 -12.35 -30.11 -11.99
N ILE A 407 -12.05 -29.04 -11.26
CA ILE A 407 -10.71 -28.74 -10.77
C ILE A 407 -10.57 -29.20 -9.33
N THR A 408 -9.39 -29.69 -8.99
CA THR A 408 -8.99 -29.99 -7.61
C THR A 408 -7.93 -28.97 -7.19
N PHE A 409 -8.08 -28.40 -6.01
CA PHE A 409 -7.10 -27.47 -5.43
C PHE A 409 -6.23 -28.20 -4.39
N PRO A 410 -4.97 -27.76 -4.16
CA PRO A 410 -4.30 -26.64 -4.82
C PRO A 410 -3.98 -26.93 -6.29
N LEU A 411 -4.10 -25.90 -7.13
CA LEU A 411 -3.89 -25.95 -8.57
C LEU A 411 -2.59 -25.21 -8.91
N ALA A 412 -1.65 -25.84 -9.61
CA ALA A 412 -0.56 -25.11 -10.27
C ALA A 412 -1.11 -24.42 -11.52
N LEU A 413 -0.99 -23.09 -11.62
CA LEU A 413 -1.56 -22.31 -12.72
C LEU A 413 -0.55 -22.20 -13.89
N ASP A 414 -0.19 -23.34 -14.47
CA ASP A 414 0.79 -23.39 -15.58
C ASP A 414 0.17 -23.06 -16.94
N SER A 415 -1.16 -23.09 -17.04
CA SER A 415 -1.91 -22.78 -18.26
C SER A 415 -3.28 -22.18 -17.93
N PRO A 416 -3.90 -21.48 -18.90
CA PRO A 416 -5.22 -20.90 -18.68
C PRO A 416 -6.23 -21.94 -18.24
N THR A 417 -6.89 -21.69 -17.12
CA THR A 417 -7.75 -22.66 -16.45
C THR A 417 -9.10 -22.05 -16.11
N SER A 418 -10.18 -22.74 -16.46
CA SER A 418 -11.55 -22.32 -16.14
C SER A 418 -12.19 -23.22 -15.11
N ALA A 419 -12.83 -22.63 -14.10
CA ALA A 419 -13.57 -23.32 -13.05
C ALA A 419 -15.01 -22.81 -12.96
N ILE A 420 -15.96 -23.69 -12.65
CA ILE A 420 -17.32 -23.29 -12.27
C ILE A 420 -17.30 -22.94 -10.78
N VAL A 421 -17.73 -21.73 -10.44
CA VAL A 421 -17.85 -21.26 -9.05
C VAL A 421 -19.32 -21.04 -8.74
N VAL A 422 -19.78 -21.63 -7.64
CA VAL A 422 -21.14 -21.47 -7.13
C VAL A 422 -21.23 -20.13 -6.42
N ARG A 423 -22.26 -19.34 -6.76
CA ARG A 423 -22.55 -18.11 -6.05
C ARG A 423 -23.40 -18.40 -4.79
N PRO A 424 -23.12 -17.77 -3.64
CA PRO A 424 -24.01 -17.83 -2.49
C PRO A 424 -25.42 -17.32 -2.87
N GLU A 425 -26.47 -17.75 -2.15
CA GLU A 425 -27.87 -17.55 -2.59
C GLU A 425 -28.14 -16.12 -3.07
N ILE A 426 -28.52 -16.03 -4.35
CA ILE A 426 -28.84 -14.80 -5.07
C ILE A 426 -30.07 -14.18 -4.41
N GLY A 427 -29.90 -13.02 -3.76
CA GLY A 427 -31.02 -12.16 -3.36
C GLY A 427 -31.21 -11.89 -1.87
N ILE A 428 -30.22 -12.12 -1.00
CA ILE A 428 -30.27 -11.63 0.39
C ILE A 428 -29.40 -10.38 0.61
N GLY A 429 -28.41 -10.12 -0.24
CA GLY A 429 -27.69 -8.86 -0.24
C GLY A 429 -28.59 -7.75 -0.77
N GLY A 430 -28.99 -6.82 0.11
CA GLY A 430 -29.63 -5.58 -0.31
C GLY A 430 -28.74 -4.80 -1.29
N ALA A 431 -29.21 -3.65 -1.78
CA ALA A 431 -28.44 -2.75 -2.65
C ALA A 431 -27.12 -2.19 -2.03
N THR A 432 -26.65 -2.78 -0.93
CA THR A 432 -25.56 -2.34 -0.06
C THR A 432 -24.42 -3.34 0.07
N GLU A 433 -24.53 -4.58 -0.45
CA GLU A 433 -23.46 -5.60 -0.37
C GLU A 433 -22.78 -5.81 -1.73
N GLU A 434 -21.45 -5.93 -1.72
CA GLU A 434 -20.66 -6.25 -2.91
C GLU A 434 -20.44 -7.76 -3.02
N GLU A 435 -20.73 -8.35 -4.19
CA GLU A 435 -20.28 -9.70 -4.51
C GLU A 435 -18.79 -9.68 -4.86
N VAL A 436 -18.03 -10.52 -4.17
CA VAL A 436 -16.56 -10.57 -4.29
C VAL A 436 -16.14 -11.97 -4.73
N LEU A 437 -15.44 -12.04 -5.86
CA LEU A 437 -14.65 -13.22 -6.20
C LEU A 437 -13.38 -13.24 -5.36
N VAL A 438 -13.16 -14.32 -4.63
CA VAL A 438 -11.97 -14.55 -3.83
C VAL A 438 -11.14 -15.67 -4.47
N VAL A 439 -9.88 -15.36 -4.73
CA VAL A 439 -8.83 -16.32 -5.11
C VAL A 439 -7.99 -16.57 -3.86
N GLU A 440 -8.17 -17.73 -3.25
CA GLU A 440 -7.55 -18.10 -1.97
C GLU A 440 -6.25 -18.87 -2.20
N GLY A 441 -5.31 -18.75 -1.26
CA GLY A 441 -4.08 -19.54 -1.26
C GLY A 441 -3.25 -19.29 -2.52
N VAL A 442 -3.08 -18.02 -2.90
CA VAL A 442 -2.24 -17.63 -4.04
C VAL A 442 -0.80 -17.73 -3.57
N GLN A 443 -0.18 -18.87 -3.86
CA GLN A 443 1.15 -19.25 -3.38
C GLN A 443 2.19 -19.10 -4.47
N MET A 444 3.28 -18.39 -4.20
CA MET A 444 4.35 -18.17 -5.18
C MET A 444 5.74 -18.08 -4.56
N GLY A 445 6.75 -18.19 -5.41
CA GLY A 445 8.12 -17.85 -5.04
C GLY A 445 8.32 -16.34 -4.98
N ASN A 446 9.25 -15.91 -4.12
CA ASN A 446 9.50 -14.51 -3.76
C ASN A 446 10.48 -13.78 -4.71
N ASP A 447 11.06 -14.47 -5.69
CA ASP A 447 12.19 -14.00 -6.49
C ASP A 447 11.83 -13.61 -7.93
N GLN A 448 10.55 -13.70 -8.29
CA GLN A 448 10.07 -13.41 -9.64
C GLN A 448 8.78 -12.61 -9.60
N LEU A 449 8.55 -11.83 -10.66
CA LEU A 449 7.26 -11.21 -10.90
C LEU A 449 6.22 -12.32 -11.13
N VAL A 450 5.06 -12.22 -10.48
CA VAL A 450 3.92 -13.09 -10.77
C VAL A 450 2.79 -12.26 -11.35
N LYS A 451 2.20 -12.75 -12.44
CA LYS A 451 0.99 -12.17 -13.01
C LYS A 451 0.04 -13.21 -13.54
N PHE A 452 -1.24 -13.05 -13.19
CA PHE A 452 -2.33 -13.70 -13.90
C PHE A 452 -3.54 -12.76 -14.04
N ASP A 453 -4.28 -12.92 -15.13
CA ASP A 453 -5.52 -12.19 -15.37
C ASP A 453 -6.73 -13.05 -14.96
N VAL A 454 -7.82 -12.40 -14.57
CA VAL A 454 -9.06 -13.05 -14.18
C VAL A 454 -10.20 -12.61 -15.08
N PHE A 455 -10.87 -13.57 -15.74
CA PHE A 455 -12.04 -13.33 -16.57
C PHE A 455 -13.25 -14.11 -16.07
N ILE A 456 -14.43 -13.51 -16.19
CA ILE A 456 -15.71 -14.14 -15.84
C ILE A 456 -16.51 -14.46 -17.10
N ASN A 457 -17.06 -15.68 -17.16
CA ASN A 457 -17.90 -16.20 -18.23
C ASN A 457 -17.28 -16.10 -19.64
N ALA A 458 -15.95 -16.25 -19.74
CA ALA A 458 -15.22 -16.25 -21.00
C ALA A 458 -14.25 -17.45 -21.17
N PRO A 459 -14.67 -18.71 -20.94
CA PRO A 459 -13.76 -19.86 -20.91
C PRO A 459 -13.07 -20.17 -22.25
N ASN A 460 -13.64 -19.71 -23.37
CA ASN A 460 -13.22 -20.08 -24.72
C ASN A 460 -12.81 -18.92 -25.61
N PHE A 461 -12.93 -17.67 -25.14
CA PHE A 461 -12.58 -16.47 -25.91
C PHE A 461 -11.82 -15.42 -25.09
N TYR A 462 -11.29 -15.79 -23.91
CA TYR A 462 -10.49 -14.91 -23.06
C TYR A 462 -9.26 -14.34 -23.78
N GLN A 463 -8.73 -15.04 -24.78
CA GLN A 463 -7.58 -14.59 -25.57
C GLN A 463 -7.88 -13.34 -26.40
N GLU A 464 -9.15 -13.08 -26.69
CA GLU A 464 -9.62 -11.91 -27.42
C GLU A 464 -9.92 -10.73 -26.48
N LEU A 465 -9.83 -10.97 -25.17
CA LEU A 465 -10.17 -9.99 -24.15
C LEU A 465 -8.94 -9.25 -23.66
N GLY A 466 -9.17 -7.98 -23.33
CA GLY A 466 -8.22 -7.14 -22.60
C GLY A 466 -8.93 -6.43 -21.44
N PRO A 467 -8.26 -5.46 -20.79
CA PRO A 467 -8.80 -4.79 -19.62
C PRO A 467 -10.08 -3.99 -19.91
N SER A 468 -10.36 -3.66 -21.17
CA SER A 468 -11.55 -2.92 -21.60
C SER A 468 -12.82 -3.79 -21.73
N ALA A 469 -12.71 -5.11 -21.62
CA ALA A 469 -13.84 -6.02 -21.70
C ALA A 469 -14.55 -6.13 -20.34
N SER A 470 -15.89 -6.08 -20.32
CA SER A 470 -16.64 -6.22 -19.06
C SER A 470 -16.35 -7.56 -18.36
N GLN A 471 -16.01 -8.62 -19.10
CA GLN A 471 -15.62 -9.91 -18.52
C GLN A 471 -14.29 -9.87 -17.74
N CYS A 472 -13.46 -8.83 -17.87
CA CYS A 472 -12.19 -8.72 -17.17
C CYS A 472 -12.41 -8.23 -15.73
N ALA A 473 -12.27 -9.13 -14.76
CA ALA A 473 -12.36 -8.81 -13.34
C ALA A 473 -11.12 -8.07 -12.82
N GLY A 474 -9.99 -8.19 -13.54
CA GLY A 474 -8.73 -7.53 -13.24
C GLY A 474 -7.55 -8.50 -13.29
N SER A 475 -6.42 -8.03 -12.78
CA SER A 475 -5.18 -8.80 -12.70
C SER A 475 -4.69 -8.90 -11.27
N PHE A 476 -3.88 -9.92 -11.00
CA PHE A 476 -2.97 -9.96 -9.86
C PHE A 476 -1.55 -9.75 -10.40
N ILE A 477 -0.81 -8.78 -9.86
CA ILE A 477 0.57 -8.46 -10.25
C ILE A 477 1.39 -8.27 -8.97
N GLU A 478 2.29 -9.20 -8.70
CA GLU A 478 3.17 -9.19 -7.53
C GLU A 478 4.61 -8.94 -7.97
N LEU A 479 5.28 -7.98 -7.32
CA LEU A 479 6.68 -7.70 -7.56
C LEU A 479 7.58 -8.71 -6.82
N PRO A 480 8.83 -8.93 -7.26
CA PRO A 480 9.76 -9.76 -6.50
C PRO A 480 10.04 -9.17 -5.11
N GLU A 481 9.72 -9.94 -4.07
CA GLU A 481 9.96 -9.63 -2.65
C GLU A 481 10.75 -10.75 -1.95
N PRO A 482 12.09 -10.77 -2.07
CA PRO A 482 12.93 -11.80 -1.47
C PRO A 482 12.65 -11.97 0.04
N SER A 483 12.80 -13.18 0.58
CA SER A 483 12.62 -13.47 2.02
C SER A 483 13.95 -13.74 2.76
N LYS A 484 13.97 -13.62 4.10
CA LYS A 484 15.17 -13.87 4.94
C LYS A 484 15.67 -15.31 4.80
N ASN A 485 16.97 -15.46 4.57
CA ASN A 485 17.77 -16.66 4.87
C ASN A 485 17.30 -17.99 4.24
N GLY A 486 16.74 -17.98 3.03
CA GLY A 486 16.38 -19.22 2.34
C GLY A 486 15.32 -20.07 3.07
N ARG A 487 14.56 -19.47 4.00
CA ARG A 487 13.29 -20.04 4.45
C ARG A 487 12.32 -19.88 3.29
N SER A 488 12.21 -20.94 2.49
CA SER A 488 11.31 -21.05 1.33
C SER A 488 9.84 -21.16 1.75
N THR A 489 9.37 -20.33 2.66
CA THR A 489 7.93 -20.14 2.80
C THR A 489 7.62 -19.02 1.81
N GLY A 490 7.39 -19.40 0.55
CA GLY A 490 6.95 -18.46 -0.46
C GLY A 490 5.73 -17.66 0.00
N MET A 491 5.46 -16.53 -0.63
CA MET A 491 4.29 -15.72 -0.34
C MET A 491 3.00 -16.56 -0.47
N ASP A 492 2.09 -16.38 0.48
CA ASP A 492 0.75 -16.97 0.47
C ASP A 492 -0.27 -15.86 0.74
N THR A 493 -1.00 -15.44 -0.28
CA THR A 493 -1.91 -14.31 -0.21
C THR A 493 -3.33 -14.65 -0.69
N THR A 494 -4.25 -13.71 -0.50
CA THR A 494 -5.64 -13.80 -0.97
C THR A 494 -5.98 -12.59 -1.83
N VAL A 495 -6.45 -12.84 -3.05
CA VAL A 495 -6.82 -11.78 -4.01
C VAL A 495 -8.34 -11.67 -4.10
N ARG A 496 -8.85 -10.44 -4.11
CA ARG A 496 -10.29 -10.15 -4.12
C ARG A 496 -10.68 -9.23 -5.27
N PHE A 497 -11.73 -9.60 -5.99
CA PHE A 497 -12.28 -8.82 -7.09
C PHE A 497 -13.76 -8.53 -6.81
N GLY A 498 -14.13 -7.25 -6.71
CA GLY A 498 -15.54 -6.85 -6.77
C GLY A 498 -16.12 -7.19 -8.14
N ILE A 499 -17.22 -7.92 -8.17
CA ILE A 499 -17.82 -8.45 -9.40
C ILE A 499 -19.30 -8.08 -9.55
N THR A 500 -19.93 -7.33 -8.65
CA THR A 500 -21.36 -6.99 -8.75
C THR A 500 -21.68 -6.30 -10.08
N GLU A 501 -20.99 -5.19 -10.36
CA GLU A 501 -21.22 -4.41 -11.58
C GLU A 501 -20.80 -5.20 -12.83
N LEU A 502 -19.74 -6.00 -12.73
CA LEU A 502 -19.30 -6.90 -13.79
C LEU A 502 -20.42 -7.87 -14.18
N LEU A 503 -21.03 -8.54 -13.20
CA LEU A 503 -22.09 -9.53 -13.42
C LEU A 503 -23.32 -8.89 -14.06
N ASN A 504 -23.66 -7.66 -13.68
CA ASN A 504 -24.72 -6.89 -14.31
C ASN A 504 -24.41 -6.61 -15.79
N GLN A 505 -23.21 -6.12 -16.10
CA GLN A 505 -22.80 -5.75 -17.46
C GLN A 505 -22.78 -6.94 -18.42
N ILE A 506 -22.40 -8.13 -17.96
CA ILE A 506 -22.37 -9.34 -18.78
C ILE A 506 -23.71 -10.09 -18.79
N GLY A 507 -24.72 -9.61 -18.06
CA GLY A 507 -26.05 -10.23 -17.97
C GLY A 507 -26.09 -11.53 -17.15
N ALA A 508 -25.17 -11.71 -16.20
CA ALA A 508 -25.04 -12.91 -15.36
C ALA A 508 -25.52 -12.70 -13.92
N ALA A 509 -26.10 -11.55 -13.60
CA ALA A 509 -26.53 -11.21 -12.23
C ALA A 509 -27.49 -12.25 -11.60
N SER A 510 -28.32 -12.92 -12.41
CA SER A 510 -29.25 -13.96 -11.96
C SER A 510 -28.69 -15.39 -11.99
N ASP A 511 -27.46 -15.59 -12.46
CA ASP A 511 -26.92 -16.93 -12.70
C ASP A 511 -26.41 -17.58 -11.41
N LYS A 512 -26.91 -18.77 -11.04
CA LYS A 512 -26.47 -19.48 -9.81
C LYS A 512 -24.98 -19.84 -9.77
N THR A 513 -24.35 -19.90 -10.94
CA THR A 513 -22.95 -20.26 -11.09
C THR A 513 -22.33 -19.36 -12.14
N ILE A 514 -21.06 -19.03 -11.93
CA ILE A 514 -20.23 -18.32 -12.91
C ILE A 514 -19.06 -19.20 -13.31
N THR A 515 -18.49 -18.94 -14.49
CA THR A 515 -17.23 -19.55 -14.90
C THR A 515 -16.10 -18.55 -14.69
N VAL A 516 -15.13 -18.88 -13.85
CA VAL A 516 -13.93 -18.06 -13.62
C VAL A 516 -12.79 -18.65 -14.45
N THR A 517 -12.15 -17.83 -15.27
CA THR A 517 -10.96 -18.20 -16.06
C THR A 517 -9.75 -17.45 -15.53
N LEU A 518 -8.78 -18.20 -15.01
CA LEU A 518 -7.48 -17.68 -14.59
C LEU A 518 -6.48 -17.86 -15.73
N VAL A 519 -5.78 -16.81 -16.11
CA VAL A 519 -4.86 -16.80 -17.26
C VAL A 519 -3.46 -16.41 -16.78
N PRO A 520 -2.52 -17.37 -16.60
CA PRO A 520 -1.17 -17.04 -16.21
C PRO A 520 -0.48 -16.23 -17.31
N ARG A 521 0.24 -15.18 -16.92
CA ARG A 521 0.99 -14.28 -17.82
C ARG A 521 2.47 -14.22 -17.50
N ASN A 522 2.85 -14.31 -16.22
CA ASN A 522 4.24 -14.32 -15.78
C ASN A 522 4.38 -15.04 -14.44
N GLY A 523 5.57 -15.59 -14.18
CA GLY A 523 5.89 -16.30 -12.94
C GLY A 523 5.19 -17.64 -12.78
N THR A 524 5.52 -18.34 -11.70
CA THR A 524 4.90 -19.59 -11.28
C THR A 524 4.06 -19.34 -10.03
N VAL A 525 2.81 -19.78 -10.06
CA VAL A 525 1.86 -19.58 -8.96
C VAL A 525 0.96 -20.79 -8.79
N SER A 526 0.63 -21.11 -7.55
CA SER A 526 -0.41 -22.07 -7.19
C SER A 526 -1.60 -21.36 -6.57
N ILE A 527 -2.80 -21.88 -6.83
CA ILE A 527 -4.07 -21.35 -6.33
C ILE A 527 -4.66 -22.38 -5.37
N GLY A 528 -5.00 -21.98 -4.16
CA GLY A 528 -5.59 -22.83 -3.13
C GLY A 528 -7.12 -22.96 -3.22
N GLY A 529 -7.81 -22.00 -3.83
CA GLY A 529 -9.26 -22.06 -3.98
C GLY A 529 -9.88 -20.90 -4.75
N LEU A 530 -11.15 -21.08 -5.14
CA LEU A 530 -12.00 -20.05 -5.72
C LEU A 530 -13.37 -20.09 -5.04
N LYS A 531 -13.86 -18.93 -4.58
CA LYS A 531 -15.20 -18.78 -4.02
C LYS A 531 -15.78 -17.40 -4.31
N VAL A 532 -17.09 -17.25 -4.15
CA VAL A 532 -17.75 -15.94 -4.10
C VAL A 532 -18.27 -15.71 -2.69
N GLU A 533 -18.00 -14.54 -2.14
CA GLU A 533 -18.51 -14.07 -0.84
C GLU A 533 -19.14 -12.68 -0.99
N PHE A 534 -19.76 -12.19 0.10
CA PHE A 534 -20.28 -10.82 0.16
C PHE A 534 -19.41 -9.97 1.07
N SER A 535 -19.10 -8.74 0.63
CA SER A 535 -18.37 -7.73 1.40
C SER A 535 -19.29 -6.55 1.70
N LEU A 536 -19.23 -6.03 2.92
CA LEU A 536 -19.98 -4.86 3.35
C LEU A 536 -19.11 -3.60 3.28
N PRO A 537 -19.67 -2.43 2.91
CA PRO A 537 -18.92 -1.18 2.80
C PRO A 537 -18.21 -0.70 4.08
N SER A 538 -18.65 -1.18 5.26
CA SER A 538 -18.23 -0.64 6.57
C SER A 538 -18.00 -1.70 7.67
N MET A 539 -17.95 -2.99 7.34
CA MET A 539 -17.56 -4.01 8.33
C MET A 539 -16.15 -4.49 8.05
N ILE A 540 -15.18 -3.85 8.69
CA ILE A 540 -14.12 -4.40 9.55
C ILE A 540 -13.64 -3.21 10.41
#